data_AF-A0A8C7GC78-F1
#
_entry.id   AF-A0A8C7GC78-F1
#
_cell.length_a   1.000
_cell.length_b   1.000
_cell.length_c   1.000
_cell.angle_alpha   90.00
_cell.angle_beta   90.00
_cell.angle_gamma   90.00
#
_symmetry.space_group_name_H-M   'P 1'
#
loop_
_entity.id
_entity.type
_entity.pdbx_description
1 polymer ?
#
loop_
_entity_poly.entity_id
_entity_poly.type
_entity_poly.pdbx_seq_one_letter_code
_entity_poly.pdbx_strand_id
1 'polypeptide(L)'
;EERRRVLSEVTVADMATEPGINMEATIDARENPFEPYLDALKKVLEDQDPIFMIGIVVSLAVVVITVVFLKYILSRKTVQSAVLLVGLCDSGKTLLFSRLLSGKFKKTQTSITDSSAPYKAKNERGSSWILIDLPGHDSLRPQYVEKFKSAARAMVFVVDSAIFQKEVRDVAEFLYFLLTDSVVSRNVPSLIVACNKQDITMAKSAKLIRQQLEKEMNTLRVTRSAALSAQDGSAGASVHLGKKGKDFEFSQLPMKVEFLECSARGSKGEDGEADIASLEKSLALL
;
A
#
# COMPACT_ATOMS: atom_id res chain seq x y z
N GLU A 1 -42.99 84.27 39.17
CA GLU A 1 -43.61 84.23 40.51
C GLU A 1 -43.40 82.84 41.07
N GLU A 2 -42.37 82.63 41.88
CA GLU A 2 -42.31 82.98 43.30
C GLU A 2 -43.10 82.00 44.18
N ARG A 3 -42.31 81.09 44.77
CA ARG A 3 -42.35 80.60 46.16
C ARG A 3 -43.70 80.40 46.87
N ARG A 4 -43.81 79.16 47.36
CA ARG A 4 -44.15 78.74 48.74
C ARG A 4 -45.57 79.02 49.24
N ARG A 5 -46.26 77.92 49.63
CA ARG A 5 -46.67 77.61 51.02
C ARG A 5 -47.25 76.18 51.05
N VAL A 6 -46.58 75.24 51.71
CA VAL A 6 -46.68 74.88 53.15
C VAL A 6 -47.80 73.85 53.41
N LEU A 7 -47.35 72.65 53.78
CA LEU A 7 -47.90 71.63 54.68
C LEU A 7 -49.42 71.42 54.77
N SER A 8 -49.85 70.18 54.51
CA SER A 8 -50.44 69.35 55.57
C SER A 8 -50.28 67.86 55.22
N GLU A 9 -50.00 67.08 56.26
CA GLU A 9 -49.83 65.63 56.30
C GLU A 9 -50.95 64.85 55.59
N VAL A 10 -50.67 63.59 55.24
CA VAL A 10 -51.40 62.40 55.74
C VAL A 10 -51.09 61.18 54.84
N THR A 11 -50.39 60.23 55.46
CA THR A 11 -50.51 58.77 55.34
C THR A 11 -49.83 58.03 54.17
N VAL A 12 -48.82 57.28 54.58
CA VAL A 12 -48.12 56.16 53.94
C VAL A 12 -49.08 54.98 53.75
N ALA A 13 -49.15 54.44 52.53
CA ALA A 13 -49.52 53.05 52.29
C ALA A 13 -48.99 52.58 50.91
N ASP A 14 -47.88 51.86 50.99
CA ASP A 14 -47.40 50.74 50.17
C ASP A 14 -47.32 50.79 48.64
N MET A 15 -46.07 50.65 48.20
CA MET A 15 -45.57 50.38 46.86
C MET A 15 -45.89 48.95 46.40
N ALA A 16 -46.34 48.80 45.16
CA ALA A 16 -46.07 47.62 44.35
C ALA A 16 -45.90 48.02 42.88
N THR A 17 -44.70 47.75 42.37
CA THR A 17 -44.13 48.11 41.07
C THR A 17 -44.48 47.05 40.01
N GLU A 18 -44.82 47.46 38.78
CA GLU A 18 -44.88 46.58 37.59
C GLU A 18 -43.51 45.95 37.28
N PRO A 19 -43.43 44.89 36.43
CA PRO A 19 -43.08 45.19 35.03
C PRO A 19 -43.57 44.18 33.95
N GLY A 20 -43.71 44.70 32.72
CA GLY A 20 -42.90 44.20 31.59
C GLY A 20 -43.49 43.11 30.68
N ILE A 21 -44.06 43.55 29.56
CA ILE A 21 -44.22 42.74 28.33
C ILE A 21 -42.84 42.61 27.67
N ASN A 22 -42.37 41.40 27.42
CA ASN A 22 -41.31 41.13 26.43
C ASN A 22 -41.71 39.97 25.53
N MET A 23 -41.94 40.31 24.26
CA MET A 23 -42.09 39.40 23.13
C MET A 23 -40.69 39.16 22.55
N GLU A 24 -40.16 37.95 22.69
CA GLU A 24 -38.99 37.48 21.94
C GLU A 24 -39.36 36.19 21.22
N ALA A 25 -39.44 36.32 19.89
CA ALA A 25 -39.66 35.24 18.97
C ALA A 25 -38.44 34.31 18.95
N THR A 26 -38.65 33.00 19.08
CA THR A 26 -37.61 32.02 18.72
C THR A 26 -38.23 30.77 18.09
N ILE A 27 -38.19 30.74 16.75
CA ILE A 27 -37.86 29.60 15.88
C ILE A 27 -38.63 28.30 16.16
N ASP A 28 -39.60 28.00 15.30
CA ASP A 28 -40.18 26.67 15.10
C ASP A 28 -39.06 25.62 15.03
N ALA A 29 -38.89 24.90 16.13
CA ALA A 29 -38.14 23.67 16.17
C ALA A 29 -38.91 22.67 15.29
N ARG A 30 -38.30 22.26 14.17
CA ARG A 30 -38.68 21.00 13.53
C ARG A 30 -38.45 19.92 14.58
N GLU A 31 -39.51 19.50 15.28
CA GLU A 31 -39.47 18.37 16.21
C GLU A 31 -38.86 17.19 15.45
N ASN A 32 -37.75 16.63 15.97
CA ASN A 32 -37.16 15.49 15.32
C ASN A 32 -38.17 14.35 15.44
N PRO A 33 -38.49 13.60 14.37
CA PRO A 33 -39.41 12.46 14.45
C PRO A 33 -38.96 11.37 15.44
N PHE A 34 -37.71 11.47 15.92
CA PHE A 34 -37.09 10.60 16.90
C PHE A 34 -37.28 11.07 18.35
N GLU A 35 -37.70 12.31 18.63
CA GLU A 35 -37.93 12.84 20.00
C GLU A 35 -38.79 11.88 20.85
N PRO A 36 -39.94 11.39 20.37
CA PRO A 36 -40.81 10.51 21.16
C PRO A 36 -40.15 9.16 21.45
N TYR A 37 -39.33 8.66 20.51
CA TYR A 37 -38.60 7.41 20.67
C TYR A 37 -37.43 7.57 21.64
N LEU A 38 -36.72 8.70 21.57
CA LEU A 38 -35.63 9.03 22.49
C LEU A 38 -36.15 9.23 23.91
N ASP A 39 -37.32 9.85 24.08
CA ASP A 39 -37.93 10.07 25.39
C ASP A 39 -38.54 8.79 25.97
N ALA A 40 -39.13 7.92 25.13
CA ALA A 40 -39.52 6.58 25.55
C ALA A 40 -38.30 5.74 25.99
N LEU A 41 -37.18 5.86 25.26
CA LEU A 41 -35.93 5.19 25.60
C LEU A 41 -35.36 5.71 26.93
N LYS A 42 -35.32 7.03 27.12
CA LYS A 42 -34.87 7.68 28.37
C LYS A 42 -35.71 7.23 29.57
N LYS A 43 -37.03 7.21 29.42
CA LYS A 43 -37.95 6.81 30.50
C LYS A 43 -37.77 5.34 30.90
N VAL A 44 -37.48 4.47 29.93
CA VAL A 44 -37.13 3.07 30.20
C VAL A 44 -35.74 2.94 30.82
N LEU A 45 -34.77 3.79 30.45
CA LEU A 45 -33.43 3.80 31.06
C LEU A 45 -33.42 4.33 32.50
N GLU A 46 -34.31 5.26 32.83
CA GLU A 46 -34.38 5.93 34.14
C GLU A 46 -35.09 5.07 35.21
N ASP A 47 -35.93 4.13 34.77
CA ASP A 47 -36.64 3.16 35.63
C ASP A 47 -35.82 1.88 35.91
N GLN A 48 -34.60 1.78 35.38
CA GLN A 48 -33.70 0.65 35.62
C GLN A 48 -32.78 0.91 36.80
N ASP A 49 -32.50 -0.14 37.59
CA ASP A 49 -31.56 -0.08 38.70
C ASP A 49 -30.22 0.53 38.22
N PRO A 50 -29.60 1.43 39.01
CA PRO A 50 -28.33 2.05 38.64
C PRO A 50 -27.23 1.01 38.36
N ILE A 51 -27.35 -0.19 38.93
CA ILE A 51 -26.48 -1.34 38.68
C ILE A 51 -26.62 -1.87 37.25
N PHE A 52 -27.84 -1.96 36.71
CA PHE A 52 -28.09 -2.42 35.34
C PHE A 52 -27.57 -1.42 34.31
N MET A 53 -27.76 -0.12 34.57
CA MET A 53 -27.22 0.97 33.75
C MET A 53 -25.68 0.97 33.69
N ILE A 54 -25.02 0.76 34.84
CA ILE A 54 -23.56 0.58 34.89
C ILE A 54 -23.15 -0.65 34.09
N GLY A 55 -23.88 -1.76 34.20
CA GLY A 55 -23.64 -2.98 33.43
C GLY A 55 -23.66 -2.76 31.91
N ILE A 56 -24.65 -2.02 31.40
CA ILE A 56 -24.75 -1.68 29.97
C ILE A 56 -23.56 -0.83 29.54
N VAL A 57 -23.24 0.23 30.28
CA VAL A 57 -22.12 1.13 29.93
C VAL A 57 -20.79 0.39 29.92
N VAL A 58 -20.54 -0.46 30.92
CA VAL A 58 -19.33 -1.29 30.99
C VAL A 58 -19.28 -2.28 29.83
N SER A 59 -20.39 -2.95 29.49
CA SER A 59 -20.43 -3.88 28.35
C SER A 59 -20.12 -3.19 27.01
N LEU A 60 -20.66 -1.98 26.80
CA LEU A 60 -20.40 -1.19 25.61
C LEU A 60 -18.93 -0.75 25.54
N ALA A 61 -18.36 -0.31 26.67
CA ALA A 61 -16.95 0.05 26.77
C ALA A 61 -16.04 -1.15 26.45
N VAL A 62 -16.35 -2.34 26.97
CA VAL A 62 -15.59 -3.57 26.67
C VAL A 62 -15.66 -3.89 25.18
N VAL A 63 -16.82 -3.80 24.54
CA VAL A 63 -16.97 -4.04 23.09
C VAL A 63 -16.14 -3.03 22.28
N VAL A 64 -16.21 -1.74 22.61
CA VAL A 64 -15.45 -0.69 21.92
C VAL A 64 -13.94 -0.91 22.10
N ILE A 65 -13.48 -1.17 23.32
CA ILE A 65 -12.07 -1.47 23.61
C ILE A 65 -11.63 -2.71 22.81
N THR A 66 -12.45 -3.77 22.78
CA THR A 66 -12.16 -5.00 22.02
C THR A 66 -12.04 -4.73 20.53
N VAL A 67 -12.95 -3.94 19.93
CA VAL A 67 -12.90 -3.57 18.51
C VAL A 67 -11.68 -2.72 18.18
N VAL A 68 -11.35 -1.73 19.02
CA VAL A 68 -10.16 -0.88 18.85
C VAL A 68 -8.89 -1.70 18.99
N PHE A 69 -8.84 -2.60 19.98
CA PHE A 69 -7.70 -3.50 20.20
C PHE A 69 -7.51 -4.50 19.05
N LEU A 70 -8.59 -5.12 18.56
CA LEU A 70 -8.55 -5.96 17.36
C LEU A 70 -8.06 -5.14 16.17
N LYS A 71 -8.62 -3.95 15.93
CA LYS A 71 -8.18 -3.09 14.82
C LYS A 71 -6.71 -2.73 14.95
N TYR A 72 -6.20 -2.47 16.16
CA TYR A 72 -4.79 -2.16 16.40
C TYR A 72 -3.88 -3.37 16.14
N ILE A 73 -4.28 -4.57 16.58
CA ILE A 73 -3.53 -5.82 16.32
C ILE A 73 -3.56 -6.20 14.85
N LEU A 74 -4.73 -6.16 14.21
CA LEU A 74 -4.91 -6.49 12.80
C LEU A 74 -4.29 -5.42 11.88
N SER A 75 -4.15 -4.18 12.36
CA SER A 75 -3.49 -3.10 11.63
C SER A 75 -1.97 -3.08 11.83
N ARG A 76 -1.37 -4.07 12.52
CA ARG A 76 0.09 -4.21 12.55
C ARG A 76 0.60 -4.42 11.13
N LYS A 77 1.16 -3.35 10.54
CA LYS A 77 1.83 -3.42 9.25
C LYS A 77 2.97 -4.44 9.37
N THR A 78 2.99 -5.43 8.48
CA THR A 78 4.14 -6.33 8.33
C THR A 78 5.37 -5.46 8.12
N VAL A 79 6.43 -5.67 8.92
CA VAL A 79 7.69 -4.98 8.73
C VAL A 79 8.24 -5.43 7.37
N GLN A 80 8.18 -4.55 6.40
CA GLN A 80 8.73 -4.79 5.07
C GLN A 80 10.26 -4.67 5.16
N SER A 81 10.96 -5.79 5.28
CA SER A 81 12.42 -5.84 5.42
C SER A 81 13.12 -6.66 4.35
N ALA A 82 12.36 -7.18 3.37
CA ALA A 82 12.89 -8.04 2.31
C ALA A 82 13.04 -7.32 0.96
N VAL A 83 14.11 -7.63 0.24
CA VAL A 83 14.31 -7.32 -1.18
C VAL A 83 14.23 -8.63 -1.95
N LEU A 84 13.21 -8.77 -2.80
CA LEU A 84 12.99 -10.01 -3.56
C LEU A 84 13.62 -9.92 -4.94
N LEU A 85 14.49 -10.86 -5.29
CA LEU A 85 14.96 -11.05 -6.66
C LEU A 85 14.00 -11.99 -7.37
N VAL A 86 13.30 -11.46 -8.36
CA VAL A 86 12.25 -12.15 -9.13
C VAL A 86 12.52 -12.00 -10.62
N GLY A 87 12.05 -12.94 -11.43
CA GLY A 87 12.27 -12.96 -12.88
C GLY A 87 12.27 -14.38 -13.42
N LEU A 88 12.22 -14.53 -14.75
CA LEU A 88 12.21 -15.83 -15.42
C LEU A 88 13.46 -16.66 -15.13
N CYS A 89 13.43 -17.96 -15.43
CA CYS A 89 14.62 -18.80 -15.45
C CYS A 89 15.75 -18.15 -16.27
N ASP A 90 16.99 -18.41 -15.86
CA ASP A 90 18.20 -17.93 -16.53
C ASP A 90 18.38 -16.41 -16.65
N SER A 91 17.47 -15.57 -16.13
CA SER A 91 17.65 -14.11 -16.14
C SER A 91 18.86 -13.61 -15.33
N GLY A 92 19.42 -14.47 -14.47
CA GLY A 92 20.65 -14.21 -13.71
C GLY A 92 20.43 -13.77 -12.26
N LYS A 93 19.26 -14.04 -11.68
CA LYS A 93 18.91 -13.73 -10.28
C LYS A 93 19.94 -14.23 -9.27
N THR A 94 20.27 -15.52 -9.31
CA THR A 94 21.20 -16.16 -8.37
C THR A 94 22.64 -15.67 -8.54
N LEU A 95 23.04 -15.32 -9.77
CA LEU A 95 24.36 -14.72 -10.00
C LEU A 95 24.40 -13.29 -9.45
N LEU A 96 23.36 -12.47 -9.68
CA LEU A 96 23.23 -11.15 -9.07
C LEU A 96 23.23 -11.23 -7.54
N PHE A 97 22.52 -12.20 -6.96
CA PHE A 97 22.52 -12.47 -5.52
C PHE A 97 23.94 -12.72 -5.00
N SER A 98 24.70 -13.62 -5.65
CA SER A 98 26.09 -13.90 -5.28
C SER A 98 26.98 -12.65 -5.40
N ARG A 99 26.81 -11.86 -6.47
CA ARG A 99 27.58 -10.63 -6.70
C ARG A 99 27.28 -9.55 -5.66
N LEU A 100 26.01 -9.34 -5.30
CA LEU A 100 25.62 -8.35 -4.29
C LEU A 100 26.15 -8.69 -2.89
N LEU A 101 26.25 -9.98 -2.55
CA LEU A 101 26.70 -10.42 -1.22
C LEU A 101 28.21 -10.55 -1.09
N SER A 102 28.87 -11.06 -2.13
CA SER A 102 30.29 -11.43 -2.05
C SER A 102 31.19 -10.68 -3.03
N GLY A 103 30.62 -9.98 -4.01
CA GLY A 103 31.34 -9.38 -5.15
C GLY A 103 31.83 -10.41 -6.18
N LYS A 104 31.83 -11.70 -5.84
CA LYS A 104 32.47 -12.76 -6.64
C LYS A 104 31.51 -13.43 -7.61
N PHE A 105 32.04 -13.78 -8.77
CA PHE A 105 31.39 -14.67 -9.71
C PHE A 105 31.27 -16.07 -9.09
N LYS A 106 30.11 -16.70 -9.28
CA LYS A 106 29.86 -18.09 -8.89
C LYS A 106 29.08 -18.77 -9.99
N LYS A 107 29.50 -19.97 -10.42
CA LYS A 107 28.71 -20.79 -11.34
C LYS A 107 27.41 -21.20 -10.66
N THR A 108 26.29 -20.93 -11.31
CA THR A 108 24.94 -21.18 -10.78
C THR A 108 24.19 -22.15 -11.66
N GLN A 109 23.42 -23.04 -11.05
CA GLN A 109 22.42 -23.87 -11.71
C GLN A 109 21.02 -23.32 -11.40
N THR A 110 19.99 -23.84 -12.07
CA THR A 110 18.60 -23.48 -11.81
C THR A 110 18.24 -23.67 -10.34
N SER A 111 17.85 -22.60 -9.66
CA SER A 111 17.41 -22.63 -8.26
C SER A 111 16.10 -23.40 -8.13
N ILE A 112 16.10 -24.39 -7.23
CA ILE A 112 14.93 -25.21 -6.87
C ILE A 112 14.26 -24.67 -5.59
N THR A 113 15.03 -23.99 -4.73
CA THR A 113 14.55 -23.42 -3.47
C THR A 113 14.92 -21.94 -3.34
N ASP A 114 14.24 -21.21 -2.46
CA ASP A 114 14.63 -19.85 -2.11
C ASP A 114 15.99 -19.80 -1.39
N SER A 115 16.72 -18.70 -1.57
CA SER A 115 17.95 -18.40 -0.82
C SER A 115 17.87 -17.01 -0.21
N SER A 116 18.08 -16.89 1.09
CA SER A 116 18.00 -15.61 1.81
C SER A 116 19.32 -15.28 2.50
N ALA A 117 19.76 -14.03 2.42
CA ALA A 117 20.93 -13.55 3.14
C ALA A 117 20.78 -12.08 3.56
N PRO A 118 21.39 -11.66 4.68
CA PRO A 118 21.42 -10.25 5.05
C PRO A 118 22.27 -9.47 4.05
N TYR A 119 21.71 -8.39 3.51
CA TYR A 119 22.39 -7.43 2.64
C TYR A 119 22.54 -6.11 3.40
N LYS A 120 23.78 -5.60 3.46
CA LYS A 120 24.08 -4.28 3.99
C LYS A 120 24.14 -3.30 2.83
N ALA A 121 23.23 -2.32 2.82
CA ALA A 121 23.24 -1.29 1.81
C ALA A 121 24.52 -0.44 1.92
N LYS A 122 25.08 -0.06 0.78
CA LYS A 122 26.22 0.87 0.69
C LYS A 122 25.74 2.31 0.90
N ASN A 123 25.20 2.62 2.08
CA ASN A 123 24.77 3.97 2.47
C ASN A 123 25.37 4.37 3.82
N GLU A 124 25.47 5.67 4.07
CA GLU A 124 26.00 6.22 5.33
C GLU A 124 25.16 5.84 6.55
N ARG A 125 23.88 5.46 6.33
CA ARG A 125 22.92 5.09 7.38
C ARG A 125 23.06 3.65 7.86
N GLY A 126 23.89 2.82 7.20
CA GLY A 126 24.09 1.42 7.57
C GLY A 126 22.83 0.55 7.45
N SER A 127 21.90 0.88 6.54
CA SER A 127 20.63 0.16 6.41
C SER A 127 20.85 -1.30 6.00
N SER A 128 20.15 -2.23 6.65
CA SER A 128 20.24 -3.67 6.36
C SER A 128 18.88 -4.27 6.03
N TRP A 129 18.91 -5.29 5.17
CA TRP A 129 17.76 -5.89 4.51
C TRP A 129 17.98 -7.39 4.39
N ILE A 130 16.93 -8.16 4.20
CA ILE A 130 17.06 -9.55 3.77
C ILE A 130 16.91 -9.60 2.25
N LEU A 131 17.99 -9.91 1.54
CA LEU A 131 17.95 -10.19 0.12
C LEU A 131 17.49 -11.64 -0.08
N ILE A 132 16.49 -11.86 -0.91
CA ILE A 132 15.90 -13.19 -1.15
C ILE A 132 15.90 -13.49 -2.65
N ASP A 133 16.64 -14.52 -3.07
CA ASP A 133 16.58 -15.08 -4.41
C ASP A 133 15.42 -16.08 -4.53
N LEU A 134 14.48 -15.83 -5.44
CA LEU A 134 13.35 -16.72 -5.69
C LEU A 134 13.55 -17.56 -6.95
N PRO A 135 13.13 -18.85 -6.94
CA PRO A 135 13.13 -19.69 -8.13
C PRO A 135 12.40 -19.05 -9.32
N GLY A 136 13.01 -19.15 -10.50
CA GLY A 136 12.45 -18.59 -11.75
C GLY A 136 11.55 -19.55 -12.53
N HIS A 137 11.49 -20.82 -12.15
CA HIS A 137 10.77 -21.85 -12.89
C HIS A 137 9.25 -21.69 -12.70
N ASP A 138 8.51 -21.79 -13.80
CA ASP A 138 7.06 -21.50 -13.88
C ASP A 138 6.23 -22.18 -12.79
N SER A 139 6.49 -23.46 -12.53
CA SER A 139 5.75 -24.22 -11.50
C SER A 139 6.02 -23.75 -10.06
N LEU A 140 7.17 -23.12 -9.80
CA LEU A 140 7.61 -22.71 -8.46
C LEU A 140 7.31 -21.23 -8.19
N ARG A 141 7.30 -20.38 -9.23
CA ARG A 141 7.14 -18.92 -9.11
C ARG A 141 5.94 -18.52 -8.22
N PRO A 142 4.70 -19.02 -8.43
CA PRO A 142 3.55 -18.58 -7.63
C PRO A 142 3.70 -18.90 -6.14
N GLN A 143 4.18 -20.10 -5.80
CA GLN A 143 4.34 -20.55 -4.42
C GLN A 143 5.32 -19.66 -3.64
N TYR A 144 6.48 -19.36 -4.24
CA TYR A 144 7.51 -18.57 -3.58
C TYR A 144 7.16 -17.08 -3.52
N VAL A 145 6.52 -16.54 -4.56
CA VAL A 145 5.99 -15.17 -4.51
C VAL A 145 4.96 -15.04 -3.39
N GLU A 146 4.01 -15.97 -3.28
CA GLU A 146 3.00 -15.96 -2.21
C GLU A 146 3.64 -15.95 -0.81
N LYS A 147 4.67 -16.79 -0.61
CA LYS A 147 5.40 -16.91 0.66
C LYS A 147 6.07 -15.60 1.09
N PHE A 148 6.60 -14.81 0.16
CA PHE A 148 7.48 -13.68 0.48
C PHE A 148 6.91 -12.28 0.16
N LYS A 149 5.87 -12.16 -0.67
CA LYS A 149 5.33 -10.86 -1.12
C LYS A 149 4.90 -9.93 0.02
N SER A 150 4.38 -10.47 1.12
CA SER A 150 3.94 -9.69 2.28
C SER A 150 5.07 -8.94 2.99
N ALA A 151 6.30 -9.47 2.93
CA ALA A 151 7.49 -8.88 3.55
C ALA A 151 8.31 -8.00 2.59
N ALA A 152 7.92 -7.93 1.32
CA ALA A 152 8.64 -7.19 0.29
C ALA A 152 8.61 -5.69 0.56
N ARG A 153 9.79 -5.09 0.73
CA ARG A 153 10.02 -3.64 0.68
C ARG A 153 10.37 -3.19 -0.73
N ALA A 154 11.08 -4.04 -1.46
CA ALA A 154 11.36 -3.86 -2.87
C ALA A 154 11.35 -5.20 -3.62
N MET A 155 11.03 -5.13 -4.90
CA MET A 155 11.17 -6.23 -5.86
C MET A 155 12.15 -5.81 -6.94
N VAL A 156 13.22 -6.58 -7.08
CA VAL A 156 14.18 -6.48 -8.18
C VAL A 156 13.77 -7.51 -9.22
N PHE A 157 13.10 -7.04 -10.26
CA PHE A 157 12.64 -7.84 -11.38
C PHE A 157 13.74 -7.93 -12.44
N VAL A 158 14.43 -9.07 -12.47
CA VAL A 158 15.60 -9.34 -13.30
C VAL A 158 15.17 -9.86 -14.66
N VAL A 159 15.58 -9.15 -15.72
CA VAL A 159 15.26 -9.46 -17.11
C VAL A 159 16.56 -9.82 -17.85
N ASP A 160 16.54 -10.89 -18.64
CA ASP A 160 17.61 -11.15 -19.60
C ASP A 160 17.48 -10.23 -20.81
N SER A 161 18.36 -9.23 -20.88
CA SER A 161 18.31 -8.24 -21.95
C SER A 161 18.74 -8.80 -23.31
N ALA A 162 19.52 -9.88 -23.35
CA ALA A 162 20.07 -10.45 -24.57
C ALA A 162 19.04 -11.25 -25.37
N ILE A 163 18.13 -11.95 -24.68
CA ILE A 163 17.07 -12.74 -25.31
C ILE A 163 15.67 -12.14 -25.13
N PHE A 164 15.56 -10.97 -24.52
CA PHE A 164 14.30 -10.28 -24.21
C PHE A 164 13.28 -10.28 -25.37
N GLN A 165 13.73 -10.11 -26.62
CA GLN A 165 12.83 -10.08 -27.77
C GLN A 165 12.03 -11.39 -27.95
N LYS A 166 12.60 -12.53 -27.53
CA LYS A 166 11.95 -13.85 -27.58
C LYS A 166 11.04 -14.10 -26.39
N GLU A 167 11.38 -13.54 -25.23
CA GLU A 167 10.70 -13.79 -23.95
C GLU A 167 9.74 -12.67 -23.52
N VAL A 168 9.58 -11.62 -24.33
CA VAL A 168 8.80 -10.41 -23.96
C VAL A 168 7.41 -10.73 -23.42
N ARG A 169 6.74 -11.75 -23.97
CA ARG A 169 5.43 -12.21 -23.51
C ARG A 169 5.50 -12.81 -22.11
N ASP A 170 6.37 -13.79 -21.89
CA ASP A 170 6.52 -14.48 -20.60
C ASP A 170 6.99 -13.51 -19.50
N VAL A 171 7.88 -12.58 -19.85
CA VAL A 171 8.35 -11.52 -18.95
C VAL A 171 7.20 -10.59 -18.58
N ALA A 172 6.41 -10.13 -19.55
CA ALA A 172 5.28 -9.24 -19.31
C ALA A 172 4.17 -9.94 -18.52
N GLU A 173 3.85 -11.20 -18.82
CA GLU A 173 2.87 -12.00 -18.08
C GLU A 173 3.28 -12.17 -16.62
N PHE A 174 4.56 -12.45 -16.37
CA PHE A 174 5.03 -12.56 -14.99
C PHE A 174 4.95 -11.23 -14.25
N LEU A 175 5.40 -10.15 -14.89
CA LEU A 175 5.34 -8.83 -14.27
C LEU A 175 3.87 -8.42 -14.03
N TYR A 176 2.96 -8.76 -14.93
CA TYR A 176 1.52 -8.51 -14.77
C TYR A 176 0.96 -9.27 -13.56
N PHE A 177 1.31 -10.56 -13.43
CA PHE A 177 0.94 -11.38 -12.27
C PHE A 177 1.41 -10.74 -10.95
N LEU A 178 2.64 -10.24 -10.89
CA LEU A 178 3.16 -9.55 -9.69
C LEU A 178 2.44 -8.23 -9.41
N LEU A 179 2.19 -7.42 -10.43
CA LEU A 179 1.61 -6.08 -10.26
C LEU A 179 0.11 -6.10 -9.97
N THR A 180 -0.59 -7.15 -10.38
CA THR A 180 -2.03 -7.33 -10.12
C THR A 180 -2.32 -8.06 -8.82
N ASP A 181 -1.29 -8.52 -8.11
CA ASP A 181 -1.44 -9.14 -6.80
C ASP A 181 -1.96 -8.13 -5.76
N SER A 182 -2.99 -8.53 -5.02
CA SER A 182 -3.66 -7.66 -4.04
C SER A 182 -2.77 -7.24 -2.88
N VAL A 183 -1.82 -8.09 -2.46
CA VAL A 183 -0.88 -7.78 -1.38
C VAL A 183 0.18 -6.84 -1.89
N VAL A 184 0.73 -7.07 -3.08
CA VAL A 184 1.69 -6.16 -3.73
C VAL A 184 1.06 -4.78 -3.95
N SER A 185 -0.16 -4.74 -4.49
CA SER A 185 -0.90 -3.49 -4.74
C SER A 185 -1.17 -2.71 -3.44
N ARG A 186 -1.50 -3.40 -2.35
CA ARG A 186 -1.72 -2.80 -1.03
C ARG A 186 -0.43 -2.34 -0.36
N ASN A 187 0.64 -3.12 -0.47
CA ASN A 187 1.90 -2.88 0.22
C ASN A 187 2.82 -1.90 -0.52
N VAL A 188 2.60 -1.73 -1.83
CA VAL A 188 3.31 -0.79 -2.71
C VAL A 188 4.85 -0.87 -2.57
N PRO A 189 5.47 -2.06 -2.71
CA PRO A 189 6.94 -2.17 -2.64
C PRO A 189 7.60 -1.39 -3.79
N SER A 190 8.83 -0.93 -3.64
CA SER A 190 9.56 -0.33 -4.78
C SER A 190 9.84 -1.40 -5.85
N LEU A 191 9.60 -1.11 -7.12
CA LEU A 191 9.92 -1.99 -8.23
C LEU A 191 11.18 -1.50 -8.97
N ILE A 192 12.18 -2.37 -9.07
CA ILE A 192 13.40 -2.13 -9.85
C ILE A 192 13.45 -3.18 -10.95
N VAL A 193 13.34 -2.78 -12.21
CA VAL A 193 13.53 -3.65 -13.36
C VAL A 193 15.01 -3.63 -13.75
N ALA A 194 15.72 -4.68 -13.34
CA ALA A 194 17.14 -4.87 -13.61
C ALA A 194 17.33 -5.57 -14.96
N CYS A 195 17.65 -4.78 -15.99
CA CYS A 195 17.94 -5.25 -17.34
C CYS A 195 19.35 -5.83 -17.36
N ASN A 196 19.46 -7.11 -17.03
CA ASN A 196 20.72 -7.83 -16.81
C ASN A 196 21.33 -8.34 -18.13
N LYS A 197 22.57 -8.83 -18.06
CA LYS A 197 23.36 -9.39 -19.17
C LYS A 197 23.73 -8.36 -20.24
N GLN A 198 23.96 -7.11 -19.83
CA GLN A 198 24.40 -6.03 -20.72
C GLN A 198 25.81 -6.20 -21.28
N ASP A 199 26.57 -7.18 -20.77
CA ASP A 199 27.84 -7.62 -21.35
C ASP A 199 27.68 -8.30 -22.72
N ILE A 200 26.46 -8.71 -23.08
CA ILE A 200 26.19 -9.39 -24.35
C ILE A 200 25.82 -8.36 -25.42
N THR A 201 26.46 -8.43 -26.59
CA THR A 201 26.28 -7.46 -27.70
C THR A 201 24.82 -7.28 -28.15
N MET A 202 24.01 -8.33 -28.06
CA MET A 202 22.59 -8.31 -28.46
C MET A 202 21.65 -7.77 -27.38
N ALA A 203 22.17 -7.38 -26.21
CA ALA A 203 21.40 -6.88 -25.09
C ALA A 203 20.59 -5.63 -25.46
N LYS A 204 19.32 -5.63 -25.06
CA LYS A 204 18.43 -4.48 -25.23
C LYS A 204 18.63 -3.49 -24.10
N SER A 205 18.56 -2.20 -24.43
CA SER A 205 18.62 -1.15 -23.42
C SER A 205 17.38 -1.17 -22.51
N ALA A 206 17.54 -0.67 -21.29
CA ALA A 206 16.45 -0.50 -20.34
C ALA A 206 15.31 0.34 -20.92
N LYS A 207 15.63 1.34 -21.76
CA LYS A 207 14.63 2.16 -22.46
C LYS A 207 13.77 1.33 -23.41
N LEU A 208 14.38 0.47 -24.22
CA LEU A 208 13.65 -0.38 -25.17
C LEU A 208 12.83 -1.44 -24.44
N ILE A 209 13.39 -2.07 -23.41
CA ILE A 209 12.68 -3.05 -22.57
C ILE A 209 11.44 -2.41 -21.93
N ARG A 210 11.58 -1.21 -21.36
CA ARG A 210 10.44 -0.45 -20.81
C ARG A 210 9.34 -0.27 -21.86
N GLN A 211 9.67 0.25 -23.04
CA GLN A 211 8.70 0.52 -24.11
C GLN A 211 7.96 -0.76 -24.56
N GLN A 212 8.68 -1.87 -24.71
CA GLN A 212 8.09 -3.14 -25.12
C GLN A 212 7.20 -3.74 -24.02
N LEU A 213 7.63 -3.68 -22.76
CA LEU A 213 6.80 -4.11 -21.64
C LEU A 213 5.54 -3.24 -21.49
N GLU A 214 5.63 -1.93 -21.65
CA GLU A 214 4.46 -1.05 -21.60
C GLU A 214 3.42 -1.43 -22.67
N LYS A 215 3.89 -1.70 -23.89
CA LYS A 215 3.05 -2.19 -24.98
C LYS A 215 2.42 -3.55 -24.68
N GLU A 216 3.19 -4.51 -24.18
CA GLU A 216 2.68 -5.85 -23.90
C GLU A 216 1.69 -5.86 -22.71
N MET A 217 1.96 -5.04 -21.68
CA MET A 217 1.04 -4.82 -20.57
C MET A 217 -0.29 -4.22 -21.01
N ASN A 218 -0.27 -3.34 -22.02
CA ASN A 218 -1.50 -2.81 -22.61
C ASN A 218 -2.36 -3.95 -23.16
N THR A 219 -1.76 -4.84 -23.95
CA THR A 219 -2.42 -6.02 -24.51
C THR A 219 -2.96 -6.92 -23.40
N LEU A 220 -2.13 -7.26 -22.40
CA LEU A 220 -2.50 -8.15 -21.29
C LEU A 220 -3.68 -7.61 -20.47
N ARG A 221 -3.73 -6.31 -20.20
CA ARG A 221 -4.84 -5.73 -19.45
C ARG A 221 -6.16 -5.87 -20.22
N VAL A 222 -6.13 -5.68 -21.54
CA VAL A 222 -7.33 -5.76 -22.40
C VAL A 222 -7.81 -7.20 -22.48
N THR A 223 -6.91 -8.15 -22.76
CA THR A 223 -7.26 -9.57 -22.89
C THR A 223 -7.77 -10.16 -21.59
N ARG A 224 -7.14 -9.85 -20.45
CA ARG A 224 -7.58 -10.33 -19.13
C ARG A 224 -8.90 -9.70 -18.69
N SER A 225 -9.12 -8.42 -18.97
CA SER A 225 -10.40 -7.77 -18.67
C SER A 225 -11.54 -8.36 -19.50
N ALA A 226 -11.31 -8.63 -20.79
CA ALA A 226 -12.29 -9.24 -21.68
C ALA A 226 -12.64 -10.69 -21.26
N ALA A 227 -11.63 -11.47 -20.86
CA ALA A 227 -11.84 -12.83 -20.36
C ALA A 227 -12.68 -12.85 -19.08
N LEU A 228 -12.45 -11.91 -18.15
CA LEU A 228 -13.22 -11.79 -16.91
C LEU A 228 -14.67 -11.36 -17.17
N SER A 229 -14.91 -10.46 -18.13
CA SER A 229 -16.29 -10.08 -18.51
C SER A 229 -17.09 -11.20 -19.18
N ALA A 230 -16.41 -12.25 -19.68
CA ALA A 230 -17.06 -13.41 -20.27
C ALA A 230 -17.39 -14.52 -19.25
N GLN A 231 -16.87 -14.43 -18.02
CA GLN A 231 -17.14 -15.36 -16.93
C GLN A 231 -17.86 -14.63 -15.79
N ASP A 232 -19.19 -14.57 -15.85
CA ASP A 232 -20.02 -14.07 -14.75
C ASP A 232 -19.91 -14.97 -13.51
N GLY A 233 -19.61 -14.38 -12.34
CA GLY A 233 -20.07 -14.91 -11.05
C GLY A 233 -19.09 -14.96 -9.87
N SER A 234 -17.78 -14.79 -10.05
CA SER A 234 -16.86 -14.72 -8.89
C SER A 234 -15.72 -13.74 -9.15
N ALA A 235 -16.05 -12.45 -8.99
CA ALA A 235 -15.08 -11.36 -9.07
C ALA A 235 -14.17 -11.40 -7.82
N GLY A 236 -13.17 -12.29 -7.84
CA GLY A 236 -11.96 -12.03 -7.07
C GLY A 236 -11.42 -10.67 -7.52
N ALA A 237 -11.27 -9.73 -6.59
CA ALA A 237 -10.93 -8.33 -6.85
C ALA A 237 -9.62 -8.22 -7.65
N SER A 238 -9.71 -8.26 -8.98
CA SER A 238 -8.56 -8.11 -9.86
C SER A 238 -8.17 -6.64 -9.87
N VAL A 239 -6.95 -6.35 -9.42
CA VAL A 239 -6.41 -5.00 -9.42
C VAL A 239 -6.20 -4.57 -10.87
N HIS A 240 -6.89 -3.51 -11.29
CA HIS A 240 -6.69 -2.94 -12.61
C HIS A 240 -5.37 -2.18 -12.68
N LEU A 241 -4.56 -2.43 -13.72
CA LEU A 241 -3.29 -1.71 -13.94
C LEU A 241 -3.48 -0.43 -14.74
N GLY A 242 -2.99 0.68 -14.19
CA GLY A 242 -2.95 1.98 -14.85
C GLY A 242 -4.32 2.67 -14.92
N LYS A 243 -4.45 3.59 -15.88
CA LYS A 243 -5.69 4.38 -16.09
C LYS A 243 -6.51 3.82 -17.24
N LYS A 244 -7.84 3.75 -17.05
CA LYS A 244 -8.79 3.41 -18.13
C LYS A 244 -8.75 4.48 -19.22
N GLY A 245 -8.82 4.05 -20.48
CA GLY A 245 -8.83 4.96 -21.64
C GLY A 245 -7.49 5.59 -22.02
N LYS A 246 -6.39 5.23 -21.34
CA LYS A 246 -5.02 5.62 -21.71
C LYS A 246 -4.14 4.38 -21.90
N ASP A 247 -3.18 4.44 -22.82
CA ASP A 247 -2.11 3.45 -22.91
C ASP A 247 -1.33 3.35 -21.59
N PHE A 248 -0.87 2.14 -21.30
CA PHE A 248 -0.27 1.81 -20.02
C PHE A 248 1.15 2.39 -20.00
N GLU A 249 1.48 3.05 -18.92
CA GLU A 249 2.84 3.51 -18.64
C GLU A 249 3.16 3.15 -17.19
N PHE A 250 4.41 2.77 -16.93
CA PHE A 250 4.83 2.44 -15.56
C PHE A 250 4.70 3.62 -14.59
N SER A 251 4.69 4.85 -15.12
CA SER A 251 4.43 6.10 -14.37
C SER A 251 3.04 6.15 -13.72
N GLN A 252 2.11 5.32 -14.18
CA GLN A 252 0.73 5.28 -13.69
C GLN A 252 0.56 4.37 -12.47
N LEU A 253 1.57 3.58 -12.13
CA LEU A 253 1.53 2.70 -10.97
C LEU A 253 1.71 3.51 -9.67
N PRO A 254 1.10 3.08 -8.54
CA PRO A 254 1.26 3.76 -7.25
C PRO A 254 2.65 3.57 -6.64
N MET A 255 3.43 2.62 -7.16
CA MET A 255 4.77 2.28 -6.68
C MET A 255 5.87 3.00 -7.47
N LYS A 256 7.01 3.27 -6.83
CA LYS A 256 8.20 3.74 -7.54
C LYS A 256 8.69 2.63 -8.47
N VAL A 257 8.79 2.93 -9.77
CA VAL A 257 9.30 2.01 -10.79
C VAL A 257 10.57 2.58 -11.40
N GLU A 258 11.67 1.86 -11.26
CA GLU A 258 12.97 2.22 -11.81
C GLU A 258 13.44 1.16 -12.79
N PHE A 259 14.01 1.57 -13.92
CA PHE A 259 14.64 0.66 -14.88
C PHE A 259 16.12 0.98 -14.91
N LEU A 260 16.96 -0.05 -14.79
CA LEU A 260 18.40 0.09 -14.82
C LEU A 260 19.03 -1.03 -15.64
N GLU A 261 20.25 -0.76 -16.09
CA GLU A 261 21.09 -1.69 -16.84
C GLU A 261 22.14 -2.27 -15.89
N CYS A 262 22.40 -3.57 -16.00
CA CYS A 262 23.44 -4.22 -15.22
C CYS A 262 24.02 -5.45 -15.94
N SER A 263 25.21 -5.87 -15.50
CA SER A 263 25.82 -7.13 -15.89
C SER A 263 26.41 -7.84 -14.69
N ALA A 264 25.80 -8.96 -14.31
CA ALA A 264 26.32 -9.81 -13.24
C ALA A 264 27.60 -10.58 -13.64
N ARG A 265 27.87 -10.75 -14.93
CA ARG A 265 29.07 -11.44 -15.43
C ARG A 265 30.22 -10.46 -15.63
N GLY A 266 29.95 -9.27 -16.15
CA GLY A 266 30.98 -8.29 -16.52
C GLY A 266 31.59 -8.57 -17.89
N SER A 267 32.26 -7.57 -18.46
CA SER A 267 32.82 -7.60 -19.82
C SER A 267 33.97 -8.59 -20.01
N LYS A 268 34.61 -9.02 -18.92
CA LYS A 268 35.76 -9.96 -18.93
C LYS A 268 35.39 -11.39 -18.52
N GLY A 269 34.11 -11.76 -18.51
CA GLY A 269 33.70 -13.13 -18.21
C GLY A 269 33.82 -13.49 -16.72
N GLU A 270 34.31 -14.68 -16.39
CA GLU A 270 34.32 -15.20 -15.00
C GLU A 270 35.26 -14.39 -14.08
N ASP A 271 36.34 -13.84 -14.62
CA ASP A 271 37.33 -13.02 -13.90
C ASP A 271 36.98 -11.52 -13.91
N GLY A 272 35.87 -11.15 -14.54
CA GLY A 272 35.41 -9.77 -14.65
C GLY A 272 34.71 -9.26 -13.39
N GLU A 273 34.94 -7.97 -13.09
CA GLU A 273 34.07 -7.24 -12.16
C GLU A 273 32.68 -7.09 -12.77
N ALA A 274 31.65 -7.25 -11.94
CA ALA A 274 30.27 -7.07 -12.35
C ALA A 274 29.94 -5.58 -12.46
N ASP A 275 29.17 -5.21 -13.48
CA ASP A 275 28.60 -3.88 -13.61
C ASP A 275 27.23 -3.84 -12.92
N ILE A 276 27.23 -3.61 -11.61
CA ILE A 276 26.01 -3.58 -10.78
C ILE A 276 25.91 -2.31 -9.93
N ALA A 277 26.73 -1.29 -10.21
CA ALA A 277 26.79 -0.05 -9.42
C ALA A 277 25.44 0.69 -9.40
N SER A 278 24.74 0.75 -10.53
CA SER A 278 23.41 1.35 -10.64
C SER A 278 22.37 0.62 -9.77
N LEU A 279 22.47 -0.71 -9.69
CA LEU A 279 21.61 -1.53 -8.84
C LEU A 279 21.91 -1.29 -7.36
N GLU A 280 23.18 -1.30 -6.96
CA GLU A 280 23.58 -1.02 -5.57
C GLU A 280 23.16 0.39 -5.13
N LYS A 281 23.29 1.39 -6.00
CA LYS A 281 22.80 2.75 -5.75
C LYS A 281 21.29 2.78 -5.55
N SER A 282 20.53 2.07 -6.38
CA SER A 282 19.07 1.97 -6.25
C SER A 282 18.67 1.28 -4.95
N LEU A 283 19.37 0.21 -4.56
CA LEU A 283 19.16 -0.52 -3.31
C LEU A 283 19.52 0.33 -2.08
N ALA A 284 20.52 1.21 -2.19
CA ALA A 284 20.93 2.12 -1.12
C ALA A 284 19.92 3.24 -0.83
N LEU A 285 19.06 3.56 -1.82
CA LEU A 285 18.02 4.59 -1.74
C LEU A 285 16.68 4.09 -1.23
N LEU A 286 16.51 2.77 -1.10
CA LEU A 286 15.26 2.17 -0.63
C LEU A 286 14.94 2.64 0.80
#